data_AF-A0A0D1KWC8-F1
#
_entry.id   AF-A0A0D1KWC8-F1
#
_cell.length_a   1.000
_cell.length_b   1.000
_cell.length_c   1.000
_cell.angle_alpha   90.00
_cell.angle_beta   90.00
_cell.angle_gamma   90.00
#
_symmetry.space_group_name_H-M   'P 1'
#
loop_
_entity.id
_entity.type
_entity.pdbx_description
1 polymer ?
#
loop_
_entity_poly.entity_id
_entity_poly.type
_entity_poly.pdbx_seq_one_letter_code
_entity_poly.pdbx_strand_id
1 'polypeptide(L)' 'MIENLTQMLDDYFNKGKAEGVIRSLPSNVLIAIVLGAFLKIYQLVQTGDIEMDTDLITELEQCCWDAIKLHSSQK' A
#
# COMPACT_ATOMS: atom_id res chain seq x y z
N MET A 1 0.28 -20.39 3.79
CA MET A 1 1.27 -19.31 4.01
C MET A 1 0.79 -18.00 3.39
N ILE A 2 0.46 -17.96 2.08
CA ILE A 2 -0.13 -16.77 1.43
C ILE A 2 -1.53 -16.45 1.96
N GLU A 3 -2.37 -17.47 2.17
CA GLU A 3 -3.73 -17.27 2.72
C GLU A 3 -3.73 -16.56 4.08
N ASN A 4 -2.79 -16.91 4.96
CA ASN A 4 -2.65 -16.26 6.28
C ASN A 4 -2.22 -14.79 6.16
N LEU A 5 -1.40 -14.46 5.17
CA LEU A 5 -0.98 -13.08 4.90
C LEU A 5 -2.14 -12.26 4.36
N THR A 6 -2.86 -12.78 3.37
CA THR A 6 -4.02 -12.10 2.79
C THR A 6 -5.13 -11.88 3.81
N GLN A 7 -5.37 -12.86 4.70
CA GLN A 7 -6.34 -12.70 5.79
C GLN A 7 -5.91 -11.63 6.79
N MET A 8 -4.63 -11.62 7.20
CA MET A 8 -4.11 -10.59 8.09
C MET A 8 -4.24 -9.19 7.48
N LEU A 9 -3.94 -9.05 6.17
CA LEU A 9 -4.11 -7.78 5.45
C LEU A 9 -5.58 -7.39 5.32
N ASP A 10 -6.48 -8.35 5.07
CA ASP A 10 -7.92 -8.09 5.03
C ASP A 10 -8.41 -7.55 6.38
N ASP A 11 -8.04 -8.19 7.49
CA ASP A 11 -8.38 -7.76 8.84
C ASP A 11 -7.83 -6.35 9.14
N TYR A 12 -6.58 -6.09 8.74
CA TYR A 12 -5.94 -4.78 8.89
C TYR A 12 -6.68 -3.68 8.12
N PHE A 13 -7.01 -3.92 6.84
CA PHE A 13 -7.76 -2.96 6.04
C PHE A 13 -9.20 -2.81 6.53
N ASN A 14 -9.85 -3.87 6.99
CA ASN A 14 -11.19 -3.80 7.59
C ASN A 14 -11.20 -2.90 8.83
N LYS A 15 -10.19 -3.01 9.70
CA LYS A 15 -10.02 -2.12 10.86
C LYS A 15 -9.83 -0.67 10.42
N GLY A 16 -8.90 -0.39 9.51
CA GLY A 16 -8.64 0.98 9.05
C GLY A 16 -9.86 1.64 8.40
N LYS A 17 -10.68 0.86 7.66
CA LYS A 17 -11.95 1.34 7.08
C LYS A 17 -12.97 1.67 8.17
N ALA A 18 -13.09 0.83 9.19
CA ALA A 18 -14.00 1.05 10.33
C ALA A 18 -13.63 2.30 11.13
N GLU A 19 -12.33 2.60 11.25
CA GLU A 19 -11.81 3.80 11.92
C GLU A 19 -11.83 5.06 11.03
N GLY A 20 -12.19 4.93 9.75
CA GLY A 20 -12.23 6.04 8.80
C GLY A 20 -10.85 6.61 8.43
N VAL A 21 -9.78 5.83 8.64
CA VAL A 21 -8.39 6.25 8.36
C VAL A 21 -8.03 6.05 6.89
N ILE A 22 -8.60 5.03 6.26
CA ILE A 22 -8.36 4.66 4.86
C ILE A 22 -9.67 4.61 4.07
N ARG A 23 -9.57 4.66 2.75
CA ARG A 23 -10.71 4.64 1.83
C ARG A 23 -11.56 3.38 2.01
N SER A 24 -12.88 3.53 1.91
CA SER A 24 -13.83 2.41 1.96
C SER A 24 -13.88 1.67 0.61
N LEU A 25 -12.81 0.94 0.29
CA LEU A 25 -12.70 0.05 -0.86
C LEU A 25 -12.64 -1.42 -0.39
N PRO A 26 -12.97 -2.39 -1.27
CA PRO A 26 -12.71 -3.80 -0.99
C PRO A 26 -11.24 -4.05 -0.64
N SER A 27 -10.95 -4.85 0.38
CA SER A 27 -9.58 -5.02 0.88
C SER A 27 -8.65 -5.63 -0.17
N ASN A 28 -9.16 -6.52 -1.03
CA ASN A 28 -8.38 -7.08 -2.14
C ASN A 28 -7.93 -6.00 -3.15
N VAL A 29 -8.69 -4.92 -3.33
CA VAL A 29 -8.31 -3.76 -4.15
C VAL A 29 -7.21 -2.97 -3.45
N LEU A 30 -7.33 -2.72 -2.14
CA LEU A 30 -6.30 -2.03 -1.35
C LEU A 30 -4.98 -2.82 -1.29
N ILE A 31 -5.06 -4.14 -1.15
CA ILE A 31 -3.91 -5.06 -1.24
C ILE A 31 -3.24 -4.92 -2.61
N ALA A 32 -4.01 -4.95 -3.70
CA ALA A 32 -3.47 -4.85 -5.05
C ALA A 32 -2.76 -3.50 -5.31
N ILE A 33 -3.27 -2.40 -4.75
CA ILE A 33 -2.64 -1.08 -4.86
C ILE A 33 -1.27 -1.07 -4.17
N VAL A 34 -1.21 -1.49 -2.90
CA VAL A 34 0.04 -1.42 -2.11
C VAL A 34 1.04 -2.49 -2.56
N LEU A 35 0.60 -3.75 -2.63
CA LEU A 35 1.49 -4.85 -2.99
C LEU A 35 1.90 -4.79 -4.47
N GLY A 36 1.01 -4.35 -5.35
CA GLY A 36 1.31 -4.18 -6.77
C GLY A 36 2.38 -3.10 -7.00
N ALA A 37 2.29 -1.96 -6.31
CA ALA A 37 3.34 -0.93 -6.36
C ALA A 37 4.68 -1.48 -5.89
N PHE A 38 4.71 -2.12 -4.72
CA PHE A 38 5.92 -2.73 -4.16
C PHE A 38 6.56 -3.75 -5.12
N LEU A 39 5.77 -4.68 -5.68
CA LEU A 39 6.26 -5.69 -6.60
C LEU A 39 6.89 -5.07 -7.85
N LYS A 40 6.27 -4.01 -8.41
CA LYS A 40 6.80 -3.35 -9.60
C LYS A 40 8.10 -2.61 -9.31
N ILE A 41 8.19 -1.93 -8.16
CA ILE A 41 9.40 -1.23 -7.74
C ILE A 41 10.53 -2.23 -7.50
N TYR A 42 10.25 -3.33 -6.79
CA TYR A 42 11.22 -4.40 -6.57
C TYR A 42 11.78 -4.96 -7.89
N GLN A 43 10.95 -5.10 -8.93
CA GLN A 43 11.42 -5.49 -10.25
C GLN A 43 12.41 -4.48 -10.86
N LEU A 44 12.13 -3.17 -10.75
CA LEU A 44 13.02 -2.12 -11.25
C LEU A 44 14.37 -2.09 -10.53
N VAL A 45 14.38 -2.40 -9.22
CA VAL A 45 15.62 -2.55 -8.45
C VAL A 45 16.42 -3.74 -8.97
N GLN A 46 15.76 -4.88 -9.18
CA GLN A 46 16.41 -6.12 -9.63
C GLN A 46 16.99 -6.02 -11.05
N THR A 47 16.41 -5.19 -11.93
CA THR A 47 16.96 -4.91 -13.26
C THR A 47 18.09 -3.89 -13.25
N GLY A 48 18.32 -3.22 -12.12
CA GLY A 48 19.29 -2.12 -11.99
C GLY A 48 18.81 -0.81 -12.61
N ASP A 49 17.52 -0.69 -12.94
CA ASP A 49 16.93 0.54 -13.50
C ASP A 49 16.82 1.65 -12.44
N ILE A 50 16.71 1.27 -11.16
CA ILE A 50 16.72 2.18 -10.01
C ILE A 50 17.60 1.62 -8.90
N GLU A 51 18.30 2.50 -8.19
CA GLU A 51 18.93 2.18 -6.91
C GLU A 51 17.96 2.51 -5.77
N MET A 52 17.95 1.66 -4.74
CA MET A 52 17.11 1.86 -3.57
C MET A 52 17.92 2.50 -2.45
N ASP A 53 17.62 3.75 -2.17
CA ASP A 53 18.15 4.47 -1.00
C ASP A 53 17.04 4.77 0.01
N THR A 54 17.43 5.34 1.15
CA THR A 54 16.51 5.64 2.25
C THR A 54 15.47 6.69 1.86
N ASP A 55 15.86 7.71 1.11
CA ASP A 55 14.97 8.80 0.70
C ASP A 55 13.86 8.27 -0.23
N LEU A 56 14.23 7.44 -1.20
CA LEU A 56 13.29 6.79 -2.10
C LEU A 56 12.32 5.88 -1.33
N ILE A 57 12.80 5.12 -0.34
CA ILE A 57 11.92 4.27 0.49
C ILE A 57 10.88 5.11 1.24
N THR A 58 11.31 6.23 1.86
CA THR A 58 10.40 7.12 2.60
C THR A 58 9.34 7.74 1.70
N GLU A 59 9.72 8.24 0.52
CA GLU A 59 8.77 8.81 -0.44
C GLU A 59 7.81 7.74 -1.00
N LEU A 60 8.30 6.52 -1.23
CA LEU A 60 7.48 5.41 -1.69
C LEU A 60 6.43 4.99 -0.65
N GLU A 61 6.80 4.92 0.62
CA GLU A 61 5.88 4.67 1.72
C GLU A 61 4.78 5.72 1.74
N GLN A 62 5.14 7.00 1.66
CA GLN A 62 4.19 8.11 1.64
C GLN A 62 3.25 8.03 0.43
N CYS A 63 3.77 7.71 -0.76
CA CYS A 63 2.97 7.53 -1.97
C CYS A 63 1.97 6.38 -1.82
N CYS A 64 2.40 5.23 -1.29
CA CYS A 64 1.53 4.08 -1.07
C CYS A 64 0.45 4.39 -0.02
N TRP A 65 0.82 5.11 1.05
CA TRP A 65 -0.13 5.55 2.06
C TRP A 65 -1.15 6.53 1.49
N ASP A 66 -0.71 7.51 0.70
CA ASP A 66 -1.60 8.50 0.07
C ASP A 66 -2.60 7.88 -0.89
N ALA A 67 -2.21 6.80 -1.58
CA ALA A 67 -3.12 6.06 -2.45
C ALA A 67 -4.31 5.47 -1.67
N ILE A 68 -4.11 5.04 -0.42
CA ILE A 68 -5.14 4.34 0.36
C ILE A 68 -5.76 5.17 1.49
N LYS A 69 -5.11 6.22 1.97
CA LYS A 69 -5.61 7.05 3.07
C LYS A 69 -6.91 7.75 2.67
N LEU A 70 -7.80 7.94 3.64
CA LEU A 70 -8.96 8.79 3.44
C LEU A 70 -8.49 10.25 3.43
N HIS A 71 -8.66 10.94 2.32
CA HIS A 71 -8.43 12.38 2.30
C HIS A 71 -9.67 13.06 2.89
N SER A 72 -9.48 13.90 3.89
CA SER A 72 -10.47 14.90 4.21
C SER A 72 -10.66 15.74 2.94
N SER A 73 -11.87 15.71 2.36
CA SER A 73 -12.22 16.64 1.30
C SER A 73 -11.88 18.03 1.80
N GLN A 74 -10.91 18.69 1.16
CA GLN A 74 -10.71 20.13 1.35
C GLN A 74 -12.03 20.78 0.94
N LYS A 75 -12.76 21.25 1.95
CA LYS A 75 -13.92 22.12 1.77
C LYS A 75 -13.43 23.55 1.63
#